data_AF-A0A812PCG5-F1
#
_entry.id   AF-A0A812PCG5-F1
#
_cell.length_a   1.000
_cell.length_b   1.000
_cell.length_c   1.000
_cell.angle_alpha   90.00
_cell.angle_beta   90.00
_cell.angle_gamma   90.00
#
_symmetry.space_group_name_H-M   'P 1'
#
loop_
_entity.id
_entity.type
_entity.pdbx_description
1 polymer ?
#
loop_
_entity_poly.entity_id
_entity_poly.type
_entity_poly.pdbx_seq_one_letter_code
_entity_poly.pdbx_strand_id
1 'polypeptide(L)'
;MMCAICTGAHILSFDYVKACREAGRLVDETDFVLKDEVCEAAFARKRGITQGYSLAAALERARENGPMLQGISVYCFPSVGEKRELPMLVAAAGGTWLKRFPLQPACTSVLLLAERAVSSEREQQRRRVYEVYDVELLREAACTQELRRDAYRLR
;
A
#
# COMPACT_ATOMS: atom_id res chain seq x y z
N MET A 1 6.43 -7.86 -3.30
CA MET A 1 6.77 -6.50 -3.75
C MET A 1 6.26 -5.43 -2.79
N MET A 2 4.94 -5.23 -2.65
CA MET A 2 4.38 -4.14 -1.82
C MET A 2 4.92 -4.06 -0.39
N CYS A 3 5.02 -5.18 0.33
CA CYS A 3 5.59 -5.17 1.68
C CYS A 3 7.04 -4.65 1.71
N ALA A 4 7.86 -5.00 0.71
CA ALA A 4 9.25 -4.55 0.63
C ALA A 4 9.34 -3.03 0.40
N ILE A 5 8.40 -2.46 -0.39
CA ILE A 5 8.29 -1.02 -0.58
C ILE A 5 7.93 -0.34 0.75
N CYS A 6 6.91 -0.84 1.45
CA CYS A 6 6.49 -0.30 2.74
C CYS A 6 7.60 -0.31 3.80
N THR A 7 8.50 -1.30 3.77
CA THR A 7 9.64 -1.38 4.70
C THR A 7 10.85 -0.56 4.24
N GLY A 8 10.78 0.12 3.10
CA GLY A 8 11.92 0.87 2.53
C GLY A 8 13.08 -0.02 2.08
N ALA A 9 12.82 -1.29 1.75
CA ALA A 9 13.85 -2.25 1.39
C ALA A 9 14.59 -1.82 0.11
N HIS A 10 15.81 -2.31 -0.07
CA HIS A 10 16.56 -2.11 -1.30
C HIS A 10 16.00 -3.03 -2.37
N ILE A 11 15.41 -2.43 -3.41
CA ILE A 11 14.82 -3.17 -4.53
C ILE A 11 15.75 -3.04 -5.71
N LEU A 12 16.47 -4.13 -5.99
CA LEU A 12 17.53 -4.17 -6.99
C LEU A 12 17.13 -5.07 -8.16
N SER A 13 17.75 -4.83 -9.31
CA SER A 13 17.67 -5.72 -10.47
C SER A 13 18.42 -7.03 -10.20
N PHE A 14 18.09 -8.07 -10.98
CA PHE A 14 18.77 -9.36 -10.87
C PHE A 14 20.28 -9.26 -11.23
N ASP A 15 20.69 -8.24 -11.97
CA ASP A 15 22.09 -8.04 -12.35
C ASP A 15 22.99 -7.75 -11.14
N TYR A 16 22.44 -7.23 -10.03
CA TYR A 16 23.17 -7.11 -8.76
C TYR A 16 23.70 -8.47 -8.27
N VAL A 17 22.86 -9.49 -8.34
CA VAL A 17 23.21 -10.84 -7.90
C VAL A 17 24.31 -11.43 -8.79
N LYS A 18 24.26 -11.16 -10.10
CA LYS A 18 25.32 -11.58 -11.04
C LYS A 18 26.64 -10.89 -10.72
N ALA A 19 26.61 -9.57 -10.52
CA ALA A 19 27.80 -8.78 -10.19
C ALA A 19 28.43 -9.23 -8.86
N CYS A 20 27.60 -9.50 -7.83
CA CYS A 20 28.09 -10.03 -6.55
C CYS A 20 28.74 -11.40 -6.72
N ARG A 21 28.15 -12.28 -7.53
CA ARG A 21 28.71 -13.61 -7.81
C ARG A 21 30.07 -13.51 -8.51
N GLU A 22 30.20 -12.63 -9.49
CA GLU A 22 31.45 -12.43 -10.24
C GLU A 22 32.54 -11.81 -9.37
N ALA A 23 32.18 -10.87 -8.49
CA ALA A 23 33.12 -10.24 -7.57
C ALA A 23 33.49 -11.13 -6.36
N GLY A 24 32.71 -12.19 -6.08
CA GLY A 24 32.86 -13.02 -4.89
C GLY A 24 32.49 -12.33 -3.57
N ARG A 25 31.80 -11.17 -3.63
CA ARG A 25 31.39 -10.36 -2.49
C ARG A 25 30.21 -9.46 -2.86
N LEU A 26 29.59 -8.82 -1.86
CA LEU A 26 28.64 -7.74 -2.11
C LEU A 26 29.36 -6.55 -2.78
N VAL A 27 28.79 -6.07 -3.88
CA VAL A 27 29.24 -4.88 -4.60
C VAL A 27 28.36 -3.69 -4.22
N ASP A 28 28.71 -2.49 -4.67
CA ASP A 28 27.85 -1.32 -4.46
C ASP A 28 26.51 -1.48 -5.18
N GLU A 29 25.44 -1.03 -4.55
CA GLU A 29 24.06 -1.29 -4.98
C GLU A 29 23.53 -0.23 -5.96
N THR A 30 24.17 0.95 -5.97
CA THR A 30 23.66 2.19 -6.59
C THR A 30 23.25 1.99 -8.05
N ASP A 31 24.08 1.29 -8.83
CA ASP A 31 23.86 1.06 -10.26
C ASP A 31 22.81 -0.03 -10.54
N PHE A 32 22.40 -0.77 -9.52
CA PHE A 32 21.48 -1.89 -9.65
C PHE A 32 20.09 -1.61 -9.10
N VAL A 33 19.83 -0.41 -8.57
CA VAL A 33 18.48 -0.01 -8.13
C VAL A 33 17.50 -0.20 -9.29
N LEU A 34 16.40 -0.91 -9.01
CA LEU A 34 15.39 -1.22 -10.03
C LEU A 34 14.76 0.06 -10.57
N LYS A 35 14.85 0.26 -11.89
CA LYS A 35 14.21 1.35 -12.62
C LYS A 35 13.37 0.75 -13.74
N ASP A 36 12.05 0.85 -13.63
CA ASP A 36 11.11 0.33 -14.63
C ASP A 36 10.16 1.44 -15.07
N GLU A 37 10.68 2.36 -15.88
CA GLU A 37 9.96 3.55 -16.33
C GLU A 37 8.65 3.21 -17.07
N VAL A 38 8.63 2.09 -17.79
CA VAL A 38 7.46 1.64 -18.55
C VAL A 38 6.35 1.21 -17.59
N CYS A 39 6.65 0.35 -16.62
CA CYS A 39 5.66 -0.07 -15.63
C CYS A 39 5.26 1.07 -14.70
N GLU A 40 6.19 1.96 -14.35
CA GLU A 40 5.92 3.14 -13.53
C GLU A 40 4.94 4.11 -14.21
N ALA A 41 5.17 4.44 -15.48
CA ALA A 41 4.27 5.28 -16.26
C ALA A 41 2.90 4.61 -16.46
N ALA A 42 2.88 3.30 -16.76
CA ALA A 42 1.64 2.54 -16.89
C ALA A 42 0.84 2.52 -15.58
N PHE A 43 1.52 2.36 -14.44
CA PHE A 43 0.92 2.41 -13.11
C PHE A 43 0.32 3.79 -12.84
N ALA A 44 1.10 4.88 -13.02
CA ALA A 44 0.63 6.24 -12.81
C ALA A 44 -0.64 6.55 -13.62
N ARG A 45 -0.63 6.19 -14.91
CA ARG A 45 -1.78 6.36 -15.80
C ARG A 45 -3.00 5.56 -15.33
N LYS A 46 -2.83 4.28 -14.99
CA LYS A 46 -3.93 3.43 -14.51
C LYS A 46 -4.57 3.95 -13.22
N ARG A 47 -3.77 4.60 -12.38
CA ARG A 47 -4.15 5.13 -11.05
C ARG A 47 -4.54 6.61 -11.05
N GLY A 48 -4.51 7.27 -12.22
CA GLY A 48 -4.80 8.70 -12.33
C GLY A 48 -3.86 9.56 -11.50
N ILE A 49 -2.58 9.20 -11.39
CA ILE A 49 -1.54 9.98 -10.72
C ILE A 49 -0.94 10.93 -11.76
N THR A 50 -1.31 12.21 -11.70
CA THR A 50 -0.97 13.20 -12.74
C THR A 50 0.48 13.68 -12.69
N GLN A 51 1.12 13.63 -11.53
CA GLN A 51 2.52 14.03 -11.33
C GLN A 51 3.52 12.90 -11.66
N GLY A 52 3.03 11.74 -12.11
CA GLY A 52 3.83 10.54 -12.30
C GLY A 52 4.04 9.74 -11.02
N TYR A 53 4.63 8.56 -11.17
CA TYR A 53 4.99 7.65 -10.09
C TYR A 53 6.42 7.17 -10.35
N SER A 54 7.20 7.03 -9.29
CA SER A 54 8.52 6.40 -9.33
C SER A 54 8.69 5.50 -8.12
N LEU A 55 9.19 4.29 -8.34
CA LEU A 55 9.52 3.35 -7.26
C LEU A 55 10.61 3.92 -6.36
N ALA A 56 11.62 4.57 -6.94
CA ALA A 56 12.70 5.20 -6.19
C ALA A 56 12.15 6.25 -5.22
N ALA A 57 11.28 7.15 -5.70
CA ALA A 57 10.66 8.17 -4.86
C ALA A 57 9.76 7.56 -3.75
N ALA A 58 9.07 6.45 -4.04
CA ALA A 58 8.28 5.74 -3.03
C ALA A 58 9.15 5.11 -1.95
N LEU A 59 10.29 4.50 -2.32
CA LEU A 59 11.24 3.92 -1.37
C LEU A 59 11.87 4.99 -0.47
N GLU A 60 12.26 6.13 -1.04
CA GLU A 60 12.76 7.26 -0.25
C GLU A 60 11.71 7.77 0.74
N ARG A 61 10.45 7.93 0.31
CA ARG A 61 9.35 8.28 1.23
C ARG A 61 9.21 7.29 2.38
N ALA A 62 9.28 5.98 2.13
CA ALA A 62 9.20 4.97 3.18
C ALA A 62 10.35 5.07 4.20
N ARG A 63 11.55 5.42 3.73
CA ARG A 63 12.75 5.55 4.58
C ARG A 63 12.73 6.84 5.40
N GLU A 64 12.37 7.95 4.78
CA GLU A 64 12.44 9.28 5.39
C GLU A 64 11.24 9.58 6.31
N ASN A 65 10.02 9.25 5.86
CA ASN A 65 8.80 9.58 6.60
C ASN A 65 8.40 8.49 7.60
N GLY A 66 9.06 7.33 7.56
CA GLY A 66 8.70 6.16 8.34
C GLY A 66 7.45 5.45 7.83
N PRO A 67 6.87 4.54 8.62
CA PRO A 67 5.78 3.69 8.17
C PRO A 67 4.50 4.48 7.83
N MET A 68 4.01 4.35 6.60
CA MET A 68 2.85 5.09 6.10
C MET A 68 1.56 4.90 6.94
N LEU A 69 1.39 3.72 7.57
CA LEU A 69 0.24 3.41 8.42
C LEU A 69 0.54 3.54 9.92
N GLN A 70 1.62 4.25 10.30
CA GLN A 70 1.95 4.47 11.71
C GLN A 70 0.76 5.06 12.46
N GLY A 71 0.33 4.37 13.52
CA GLY A 71 -0.84 4.77 14.33
C GLY A 71 -2.20 4.56 13.67
N ILE A 72 -2.26 3.93 12.49
CA ILE A 72 -3.51 3.62 11.78
C ILE A 72 -3.86 2.14 11.96
N SER A 73 -5.10 1.89 12.38
CA SER A 73 -5.72 0.57 12.39
C SER A 73 -6.54 0.35 11.14
N VAL A 74 -6.53 -0.85 10.56
CA VAL A 74 -7.20 -1.17 9.31
C VAL A 74 -8.20 -2.29 9.51
N TYR A 75 -9.46 -2.07 9.09
CA TYR A 75 -10.49 -3.10 9.04
C TYR A 75 -10.97 -3.27 7.61
N CYS A 76 -11.07 -4.52 7.14
CA CYS A 76 -11.72 -4.84 5.87
C CYS A 76 -13.12 -5.40 6.12
N PHE A 77 -14.10 -4.87 5.39
CA PHE A 77 -15.44 -5.42 5.33
C PHE A 77 -15.45 -6.82 4.67
N PRO A 78 -16.49 -7.64 4.93
CA PRO A 78 -16.63 -8.96 4.31
C PRO A 78 -16.70 -8.94 2.78
N SER A 79 -17.11 -7.82 2.17
CA SER A 79 -17.08 -7.61 0.72
C SER A 79 -15.70 -7.80 0.09
N VAL A 80 -14.61 -7.57 0.83
CA VAL A 80 -13.24 -7.81 0.34
C VAL A 80 -12.95 -9.30 0.30
N GLY A 81 -13.00 -9.89 -0.89
CA GLY A 81 -12.75 -11.31 -1.12
C GLY A 81 -11.30 -11.72 -0.85
N GLU A 82 -10.34 -10.98 -1.39
CA GLU A 82 -8.91 -11.31 -1.33
C GLU A 82 -8.20 -10.64 -0.14
N LYS A 83 -8.66 -10.92 1.08
CA LYS A 83 -8.10 -10.29 2.30
C LYS A 83 -6.96 -11.06 2.96
N ARG A 84 -6.56 -12.23 2.45
CA ARG A 84 -5.58 -13.12 3.11
C ARG A 84 -4.22 -12.45 3.33
N GLU A 85 -3.78 -11.67 2.36
CA GLU A 85 -2.44 -11.04 2.36
C GLU A 85 -2.46 -9.63 2.98
N LEU A 86 -3.63 -9.01 3.08
CA LEU A 86 -3.78 -7.64 3.58
C LEU A 86 -3.25 -7.44 5.01
N PRO A 87 -3.44 -8.36 5.98
CA PRO A 87 -2.85 -8.22 7.30
C PRO A 87 -1.32 -8.10 7.27
N MET A 88 -0.65 -8.87 6.40
CA MET A 88 0.80 -8.80 6.24
C MET A 88 1.21 -7.46 5.63
N LEU A 89 0.47 -6.99 4.63
CA LEU A 89 0.71 -5.69 4.01
C LEU A 89 0.54 -4.54 5.00
N VAL A 90 -0.52 -4.57 5.81
CA VAL A 90 -0.78 -3.56 6.85
C VAL A 90 0.32 -3.56 7.89
N ALA A 91 0.78 -4.74 8.34
CA ALA A 91 1.90 -4.85 9.26
C ALA A 91 3.20 -4.31 8.68
N ALA A 92 3.52 -4.62 7.42
CA ALA A 92 4.70 -4.10 6.72
C ALA A 92 4.67 -2.57 6.58
N ALA A 93 3.48 -1.97 6.46
CA ALA A 93 3.28 -0.52 6.42
C ALA A 93 3.20 0.14 7.82
N GLY A 94 3.42 -0.63 8.91
CA GLY A 94 3.39 -0.13 10.29
C GLY A 94 2.00 0.06 10.90
N GLY A 95 0.96 -0.45 10.25
CA GLY A 95 -0.41 -0.36 10.73
C GLY A 95 -0.84 -1.55 11.60
N THR A 96 -2.03 -1.43 12.19
CA THR A 96 -2.64 -2.49 13.01
C THR A 96 -3.83 -3.14 12.31
N TRP A 97 -3.81 -4.45 12.11
CA TRP A 97 -4.96 -5.15 11.52
C TRP A 97 -6.07 -5.43 12.55
N LEU A 98 -7.30 -5.01 12.23
CA LEU A 98 -8.48 -5.24 13.06
C LEU A 98 -9.26 -6.47 12.60
N LYS A 99 -9.44 -7.44 13.50
CA LYS A 99 -10.28 -8.63 13.26
C LYS A 99 -11.78 -8.36 13.42
N ARG A 100 -12.14 -7.27 14.10
CA ARG A 100 -13.52 -6.88 14.40
C ARG A 100 -13.76 -5.44 13.99
N PHE A 101 -14.98 -5.15 13.57
CA PHE A 101 -15.38 -3.80 13.22
C PHE A 101 -15.27 -2.87 14.45
N PRO A 102 -14.69 -1.67 14.32
CA PRO A 102 -14.59 -0.73 15.43
C PRO A 102 -15.96 -0.22 15.87
N LEU A 103 -16.15 0.00 17.17
CA LEU A 103 -17.45 0.44 17.71
C LEU A 103 -17.69 1.96 17.58
N GLN A 104 -16.63 2.74 17.33
CA GLN A 104 -16.69 4.20 17.30
C GLN A 104 -16.60 4.74 15.86
N PRO A 105 -17.56 5.60 15.44
CA PRO A 105 -17.68 6.07 14.05
C PRO A 105 -16.68 7.11 13.57
N ALA A 106 -15.94 7.77 14.45
CA ALA A 106 -15.18 8.97 14.10
C ALA A 106 -13.73 8.94 14.63
N CYS A 107 -12.99 7.87 14.33
CA CYS A 107 -11.57 7.83 14.65
C CYS A 107 -10.75 7.92 13.36
N THR A 108 -10.06 9.05 13.16
CA THR A 108 -9.14 9.26 12.03
C THR A 108 -8.01 8.23 11.98
N SER A 109 -7.75 7.56 13.11
CA SER A 109 -6.82 6.45 13.24
C SER A 109 -7.37 5.10 12.76
N VAL A 110 -8.58 5.04 12.18
CA VAL A 110 -9.11 3.80 11.60
C VAL A 110 -9.41 3.96 10.12
N LEU A 111 -8.84 3.06 9.31
CA LEU A 111 -9.11 2.94 7.89
C LEU A 111 -10.06 1.76 7.64
N LEU A 112 -11.23 2.06 7.08
CA LEU A 112 -12.23 1.07 6.73
C LEU A 112 -12.20 0.81 5.23
N LEU A 113 -11.91 -0.44 4.85
CA LEU A 113 -11.73 -0.84 3.46
C LEU A 113 -12.85 -1.79 3.02
N ALA A 114 -13.34 -1.61 1.80
CA ALA A 114 -14.38 -2.44 1.22
C ALA A 114 -14.25 -2.54 -0.30
N GLU A 115 -14.97 -3.47 -0.93
CA GLU A 115 -15.14 -3.47 -2.40
C GLU A 115 -16.26 -2.52 -2.80
N ARG A 116 -16.37 -2.14 -4.08
CA ARG A 116 -17.52 -1.34 -4.54
C ARG A 116 -18.85 -2.07 -4.32
N ALA A 117 -18.88 -3.38 -4.58
CA ALA A 117 -20.02 -4.22 -4.29
C ALA A 117 -20.21 -4.37 -2.77
N VAL A 118 -21.45 -4.24 -2.31
CA VAL A 118 -21.82 -4.47 -0.91
C VAL A 118 -22.17 -5.94 -0.74
N SER A 119 -21.65 -6.61 0.30
CA SER A 119 -21.93 -8.03 0.54
C SER A 119 -23.07 -8.29 1.54
N SER A 120 -23.58 -7.27 2.23
CA SER A 120 -24.67 -7.40 3.22
C SER A 120 -25.35 -6.07 3.56
N GLU A 121 -26.60 -6.11 4.03
CA GLU A 121 -27.30 -4.92 4.52
C GLU A 121 -26.58 -4.24 5.69
N ARG A 122 -25.98 -5.03 6.59
CA ARG A 122 -25.22 -4.50 7.74
C ARG A 122 -24.02 -3.66 7.28
N GLU A 123 -23.34 -4.11 6.24
CA GLU A 123 -22.27 -3.33 5.62
C GLU A 123 -22.81 -2.07 4.95
N GLN A 124 -23.92 -2.16 4.22
CA GLN A 124 -24.57 -0.99 3.62
C GLN A 124 -24.93 0.07 4.67
N GLN A 125 -25.51 -0.33 5.79
CA GLN A 125 -25.85 0.56 6.90
C GLN A 125 -24.60 1.25 7.47
N ARG A 126 -23.50 0.50 7.64
CA ARG A 126 -22.23 1.07 8.13
C ARG A 126 -21.62 2.04 7.13
N ARG A 127 -21.63 1.74 5.83
CA ARG A 127 -21.10 2.64 4.79
C ARG A 127 -21.83 3.99 4.73
N ARG A 128 -23.10 4.06 5.17
CA ARG A 128 -23.85 5.33 5.27
C ARG A 128 -23.39 6.23 6.41
N VAL A 129 -22.79 5.66 7.44
CA VAL A 129 -22.43 6.36 8.69
C VAL A 129 -20.94 6.61 8.79
N TYR A 130 -20.12 5.72 8.23
CA TYR A 130 -18.68 5.74 8.34
C TYR A 130 -18.04 6.11 6.99
N GLU A 131 -16.86 6.73 7.04
CA GLU A 131 -16.04 6.87 5.84
C GLU A 131 -15.41 5.51 5.49
N VAL A 132 -15.79 4.99 4.33
CA VAL A 132 -15.30 3.71 3.82
C VAL A 132 -14.62 3.95 2.49
N TYR A 133 -13.50 3.27 2.29
CA TYR A 133 -12.66 3.42 1.12
C TYR A 133 -12.58 2.11 0.35
N ASP A 134 -12.38 2.21 -0.95
CA ASP A 134 -12.10 1.07 -1.82
C ASP A 134 -10.79 0.40 -1.36
N VAL A 135 -10.72 -0.92 -1.36
CA VAL A 135 -9.51 -1.68 -0.98
C VAL A 135 -8.30 -1.31 -1.83
N GLU A 136 -8.52 -0.83 -3.06
CA GLU A 136 -7.47 -0.33 -3.94
C GLU A 136 -6.70 0.86 -3.35
N LEU A 137 -7.28 1.62 -2.42
CA LEU A 137 -6.57 2.65 -1.66
C LEU A 137 -5.32 2.06 -0.99
N LEU A 138 -5.46 0.93 -0.28
CA LEU A 138 -4.37 0.31 0.45
C LEU A 138 -3.30 -0.24 -0.51
N ARG A 139 -3.73 -0.82 -1.64
CA ARG A 139 -2.82 -1.39 -2.65
C ARG A 139 -2.03 -0.30 -3.35
N GLU A 140 -2.67 0.80 -3.74
CA GLU A 140 -1.97 1.96 -4.30
C GLU A 140 -1.04 2.60 -3.26
N ALA A 141 -1.53 2.81 -2.04
CA ALA A 141 -0.77 3.43 -0.97
C ALA A 141 0.48 2.61 -0.62
N ALA A 142 0.39 1.27 -0.64
CA ALA A 142 1.56 0.43 -0.44
C ALA A 142 2.62 0.53 -1.56
N CYS A 143 2.23 0.87 -2.79
CA CYS A 143 3.20 1.11 -3.87
C CYS A 143 3.75 2.53 -3.82
N THR A 144 2.90 3.51 -3.54
CA THR A 144 3.24 4.95 -3.63
C THR A 144 3.77 5.54 -2.34
N GLN A 145 3.54 4.87 -1.21
CA GLN A 145 3.74 5.39 0.15
C GLN A 145 2.92 6.66 0.44
N GLU A 146 1.74 6.78 -0.18
CA GLU A 146 0.83 7.93 -0.04
C GLU A 146 -0.63 7.49 0.09
N LEU A 147 -1.37 8.06 1.06
CA LEU A 147 -2.78 7.78 1.27
C LEU A 147 -3.70 8.78 0.54
N ARG A 148 -3.99 8.52 -0.74
CA ARG A 148 -4.92 9.33 -1.56
C ARG A 148 -6.40 9.06 -1.26
N ARG A 149 -6.82 9.31 -0.01
CA ARG A 149 -8.17 9.00 0.51
C ARG A 149 -9.32 9.47 -0.38
N ASP A 150 -9.24 10.70 -0.88
CA ASP A 150 -10.31 11.30 -1.69
C ASP A 150 -10.54 10.56 -3.02
N ALA A 151 -9.49 9.98 -3.60
CA ALA A 151 -9.59 9.24 -4.85
C ALA A 151 -10.32 7.89 -4.71
N TYR A 152 -10.43 7.38 -3.48
CA TYR A 152 -10.91 6.03 -3.20
C TYR A 152 -12.10 5.98 -2.23
N ARG A 153 -12.66 7.12 -1.84
CA ARG A 153 -13.83 7.16 -0.96
C ARG A 153 -15.05 6.55 -1.66
N LEU A 154 -15.68 5.58 -1.00
CA LEU A 154 -16.94 4.98 -1.45
C LEU A 154 -18.12 5.82 -0.94
N ARG A 155 -19.17 5.92 -1.76
CA ARG A 155 -20.45 6.56 -1.42
C ARG A 155 -21.49 5.51 -1.02
#